data_AF-A0A8K1CQW3-F1
#
_entry.id   AF-A0A8K1CQW3-F1
#
_cell.length_a   1.000
_cell.length_b   1.000
_cell.length_c   1.000
_cell.angle_alpha   90.00
_cell.angle_beta   90.00
_cell.angle_gamma   90.00
#
_symmetry.space_group_name_H-M   'P 1'
#
loop_
_entity.id
_entity.type
_entity.pdbx_description
1 polymer ?
#
loop_
_entity_poly.entity_id
_entity_poly.type
_entity_poly.pdbx_seq_one_letter_code
_entity_poly.pdbx_strand_id
1 'polypeptide(L)'
;MDMAVIDEQHTQQEAKRRPPSYRILGSFPHVEDVDANNGESEEEDPMAWADLEEYGGSKQTLEKKKKTTTRKLTHAEVRAQLQELKELELKMAEATADKHSKRGMFETIEWLKKHNQEAKASSDKQKRRHSNSVVRSVLDFFHRSPKNEQNNSNEDNAPQLQSPWGQAALKCEWPELGFTLLNQALVDDTERVRQVMESEELWSASPHAIIALAKWLRRFDEDVNRVLTLKQYLLEERTVLANVGYQVTTLYDSYKEALNAALALIHGDRHELQSAILQTFEELEAILSDEVAVVKDVVEQSMDEAQEYTALSNLFQHLTDDDCCGVIVPKLLGWMKQNCDEEEVQAFLALFDDDVKDAIAGEWMRHYASYLQLLDEFSANFESPLAYLT
;
A
#
# COMPACT_ATOMS: atom_id res chain seq x y z
N MET A 1 32.43 1.41 70.15
CA MET A 1 31.06 0.88 69.99
C MET A 1 30.16 2.03 69.59
N ASP A 2 30.51 2.78 68.56
CA ASP A 2 30.62 2.44 67.12
C ASP A 2 29.35 2.93 66.43
N MET A 3 29.42 4.22 66.08
CA MET A 3 28.67 4.81 64.99
C MET A 3 28.97 4.02 63.71
N ALA A 4 27.92 3.56 63.03
CA ALA A 4 28.01 3.18 61.62
C ALA A 4 27.21 4.21 60.83
N VAL A 5 27.95 5.18 60.31
CA VAL A 5 27.66 5.96 59.11
C VAL A 5 27.50 4.96 57.96
N ILE A 6 26.40 5.03 57.22
CA ILE A 6 26.32 4.42 55.89
C ILE A 6 26.03 5.56 54.92
N ASP A 7 27.02 5.74 54.05
CA ASP A 7 27.16 6.78 53.06
C ASP A 7 26.01 6.82 52.05
N GLU A 8 25.61 8.04 51.75
CA GLU A 8 25.11 8.46 50.46
C GLU A 8 26.13 8.12 49.37
N GLN A 9 25.77 7.24 48.43
CA GLN A 9 26.40 7.23 47.10
C GLN A 9 25.36 7.08 46.00
N HIS A 10 25.13 8.21 45.32
CA HIS A 10 24.99 8.36 43.88
C HIS A 10 24.33 7.22 43.08
N THR A 11 23.09 7.45 42.66
CA THR A 11 22.70 7.19 41.25
C THR A 11 21.68 8.24 40.82
N GLN A 12 22.15 9.48 40.63
CA GLN A 12 21.45 10.42 39.75
C GLN A 12 21.68 9.93 38.32
N GLN A 13 20.75 9.13 37.80
CA GLN A 13 20.58 9.03 36.35
C GLN A 13 19.94 10.36 35.91
N GLU A 14 20.81 11.32 35.59
CA GLU A 14 20.42 12.44 34.73
C GLU A 14 19.97 11.83 33.39
N ALA A 15 18.65 11.71 33.21
CA ALA A 15 18.06 11.64 31.90
C ALA A 15 18.60 12.84 31.13
N LYS A 16 19.53 12.60 30.19
CA LYS A 16 19.91 13.56 29.15
C LYS A 16 18.63 13.93 28.41
N ARG A 17 17.95 14.98 28.89
CA ARG A 17 16.93 15.67 28.13
C ARG A 17 17.63 16.17 26.88
N ARG A 18 17.38 15.50 25.75
CA ARG A 18 17.79 16.00 24.44
C ARG A 18 17.27 17.44 24.34
N PRO A 19 18.09 18.40 23.88
CA PRO A 19 17.57 19.73 23.63
C PRO A 19 16.44 19.62 22.60
N PRO A 20 15.32 20.34 22.78
CA PRO A 20 14.23 20.35 21.80
C PRO A 20 14.79 20.72 20.43
N SER A 21 14.52 19.90 19.41
CA SER A 21 15.07 20.05 18.06
C SER A 21 14.26 21.01 17.18
N TYR A 22 13.35 21.78 17.77
CA TYR A 22 12.43 22.63 17.01
C TYR A 22 12.83 24.10 17.06
N ARG A 23 12.56 24.80 15.95
CA ARG A 23 12.64 26.25 15.85
C ARG A 23 11.28 26.75 15.40
N ILE A 24 10.53 27.33 16.32
CA ILE A 24 9.28 28.04 16.00
C ILE A 24 9.69 29.36 15.36
N LEU A 25 9.50 29.46 14.04
CA LEU A 25 9.47 30.73 13.34
C LEU A 25 8.07 31.29 13.59
N GLY A 26 7.96 32.24 14.54
CA GLY A 26 6.67 32.76 15.00
C GLY A 26 5.79 33.29 13.86
N SER A 27 4.50 33.44 14.14
CA SER A 27 3.48 34.05 13.28
C SER A 27 4.00 35.35 12.65
N PHE A 28 4.33 35.32 11.35
CA PHE A 28 4.68 36.51 10.58
C PHE A 28 3.42 37.02 9.86
N PRO A 29 3.11 38.32 9.90
CA PRO A 29 2.07 38.89 9.07
C PRO A 29 2.47 38.72 7.59
N HIS A 30 1.51 38.29 6.77
CA HIS A 30 1.69 38.06 5.34
C HIS A 30 2.12 39.36 4.64
N VAL A 31 3.22 39.30 3.89
CA VAL A 31 3.71 40.38 3.01
C VAL A 31 3.34 39.97 1.58
N GLU A 32 2.57 40.82 0.90
CA GLU A 32 2.19 40.65 -0.51
C GLU A 32 3.45 40.68 -1.40
N ASP A 33 3.67 39.60 -2.17
CA ASP A 33 4.77 39.51 -3.12
C ASP A 33 4.39 39.99 -4.53
N VAL A 34 5.38 40.63 -5.13
CA VAL A 34 5.39 41.34 -6.40
C VAL A 34 5.57 40.36 -7.58
N ASP A 35 4.82 40.61 -8.65
CA ASP A 35 4.85 39.95 -9.96
C ASP A 35 6.25 39.57 -10.47
N ALA A 36 6.41 38.29 -10.87
CA ALA A 36 7.50 37.84 -11.72
C ALA A 36 6.97 36.97 -12.87
N ASN A 37 7.26 37.44 -14.08
CA ASN A 37 6.73 37.03 -15.37
C ASN A 37 7.58 35.90 -16.01
N ASN A 38 6.88 35.02 -16.71
CA ASN A 38 7.24 34.02 -17.72
C ASN A 38 8.69 33.88 -18.23
N GLY A 39 9.10 32.61 -18.39
CA GLY A 39 10.12 32.16 -19.32
C GLY A 39 10.05 30.65 -19.56
N GLU A 40 9.41 30.25 -20.67
CA GLU A 40 9.35 28.89 -21.23
C GLU A 40 10.74 28.37 -21.65
N SER A 41 11.00 27.07 -21.49
CA SER A 41 11.82 26.29 -22.44
C SER A 41 11.54 24.79 -22.33
N GLU A 42 11.01 24.25 -23.41
CA GLU A 42 10.86 22.83 -23.74
C GLU A 42 12.23 22.15 -23.87
N GLU A 43 12.39 20.91 -23.40
CA GLU A 43 13.35 19.96 -24.00
C GLU A 43 12.97 18.49 -23.72
N GLU A 44 12.55 17.87 -24.82
CA GLU A 44 12.39 16.46 -25.24
C GLU A 44 12.87 15.29 -24.35
N ASP A 45 11.94 14.33 -24.15
CA ASP A 45 12.16 12.97 -23.65
C ASP A 45 12.38 11.99 -24.83
N PRO A 46 13.57 11.34 -24.95
CA PRO A 46 13.87 10.41 -26.03
C PRO A 46 13.82 8.95 -25.54
N MET A 47 12.65 8.29 -25.60
CA MET A 47 12.53 6.85 -25.89
C MET A 47 11.07 6.38 -25.99
N ALA A 48 10.47 6.64 -27.15
CA ALA A 48 9.39 5.82 -27.68
C ALA A 48 9.88 5.18 -29.00
N TRP A 49 9.32 4.02 -29.33
CA TRP A 49 9.38 3.26 -30.61
C TRP A 49 10.42 2.12 -30.73
N ALA A 50 9.92 0.88 -30.64
CA ALA A 50 10.11 -0.23 -31.62
C ALA A 50 9.45 -1.52 -31.07
N ASP A 51 8.18 -1.81 -31.40
CA ASP A 51 7.69 -2.71 -32.49
C ASP A 51 7.97 -4.21 -32.20
N LEU A 52 7.04 -5.15 -32.09
CA LEU A 52 5.66 -5.37 -32.56
C LEU A 52 5.44 -5.33 -34.08
N GLU A 53 6.04 -6.27 -34.83
CA GLU A 53 5.47 -6.81 -36.08
C GLU A 53 6.30 -8.01 -36.59
N GLU A 54 5.76 -9.24 -36.51
CA GLU A 54 6.07 -10.28 -37.52
C GLU A 54 4.96 -11.34 -37.58
N TYR A 55 3.92 -11.04 -38.36
CA TYR A 55 2.97 -12.01 -38.89
C TYR A 55 3.12 -11.99 -40.42
N GLY A 56 3.60 -13.10 -41.00
CA GLY A 56 3.81 -13.22 -42.44
C GLY A 56 3.49 -14.61 -42.95
N GLY A 57 2.22 -14.85 -43.30
CA GLY A 57 1.83 -16.04 -44.07
C GLY A 57 1.89 -15.78 -45.57
N SER A 58 2.26 -16.79 -46.37
CA SER A 58 1.78 -16.89 -47.76
C SER A 58 1.79 -18.34 -48.27
N LYS A 59 0.70 -18.66 -48.97
CA LYS A 59 0.44 -19.88 -49.74
C LYS A 59 1.12 -19.75 -51.10
N GLN A 60 1.68 -20.83 -51.67
CA GLN A 60 1.65 -21.04 -53.13
C GLN A 60 1.98 -22.49 -53.56
N THR A 61 1.04 -23.04 -54.35
CA THR A 61 1.20 -23.87 -55.57
C THR A 61 1.95 -25.20 -55.54
N LEU A 62 1.21 -26.29 -55.77
CA LEU A 62 1.71 -27.46 -56.51
C LEU A 62 0.59 -28.01 -57.42
N GLU A 63 0.53 -27.46 -58.64
CA GLU A 63 0.01 -28.20 -59.79
C GLU A 63 1.17 -28.91 -60.48
N LYS A 64 1.02 -30.21 -60.77
CA LYS A 64 1.01 -30.75 -62.14
C LYS A 64 1.07 -32.28 -62.14
N LYS A 65 0.03 -32.86 -62.73
CA LYS A 65 -0.14 -34.27 -63.09
C LYS A 65 1.02 -34.76 -63.97
N LYS A 66 1.57 -35.94 -63.66
CA LYS A 66 2.35 -36.74 -64.62
C LYS A 66 1.68 -38.11 -64.85
N LYS A 67 1.61 -38.43 -66.14
CA LYS A 67 0.90 -39.51 -66.82
C LYS A 67 1.27 -40.91 -66.32
N THR A 68 0.24 -41.68 -66.01
CA THR A 68 0.21 -43.12 -65.84
C THR A 68 0.63 -43.82 -67.14
N THR A 69 1.71 -44.60 -67.10
CA THR A 69 2.02 -45.60 -68.12
C THR A 69 2.05 -46.96 -67.43
N THR A 70 1.01 -47.76 -67.66
CA THR A 70 0.87 -49.11 -67.12
C THR A 70 1.84 -50.05 -67.82
N ARG A 71 3.05 -50.17 -67.26
CA ARG A 71 3.99 -51.26 -67.57
C ARG A 71 3.64 -52.43 -66.65
N LYS A 72 3.37 -53.61 -67.21
CA LYS A 72 3.10 -54.82 -66.41
C LYS A 72 4.39 -55.18 -65.66
N LEU A 73 4.39 -54.98 -64.33
CA LEU A 73 5.49 -55.37 -63.45
C LEU A 73 5.70 -56.88 -63.52
N THR A 74 6.96 -57.27 -63.59
CA THR A 74 7.37 -58.67 -63.54
C THR A 74 7.24 -59.22 -62.12
N HIS A 75 7.05 -60.54 -61.97
CA HIS A 75 6.83 -61.20 -60.68
C HIS A 75 7.98 -60.98 -59.66
N ALA A 76 9.18 -60.64 -60.14
CA ALA A 76 10.32 -60.28 -59.30
C ALA A 76 10.18 -58.86 -58.71
N GLU A 77 9.70 -57.89 -59.50
CA GLU A 77 9.48 -56.51 -59.04
C GLU A 77 8.33 -56.44 -58.02
N VAL A 78 7.30 -57.29 -58.16
CA VAL A 78 6.21 -57.40 -57.17
C VAL A 78 6.72 -57.93 -55.83
N ARG A 79 7.67 -58.89 -55.83
CA ARG A 79 8.27 -59.40 -54.59
C ARG A 79 9.15 -58.35 -53.90
N ALA A 80 9.92 -57.57 -54.68
CA ALA A 80 10.72 -56.48 -54.14
C ALA A 80 9.84 -55.41 -53.50
N GLN A 81 8.74 -55.01 -54.15
CA GLN A 81 7.79 -54.04 -53.60
C GLN A 81 7.07 -54.55 -52.35
N LEU A 82 6.76 -55.84 -52.26
CA LEU A 82 6.18 -56.44 -51.05
C LEU A 82 7.18 -56.48 -49.88
N GLN A 83 8.48 -56.60 -50.17
CA GLN A 83 9.52 -56.58 -49.15
C GLN A 83 9.75 -55.15 -48.63
N GLU A 84 9.74 -54.17 -49.54
CA GLU A 84 9.79 -52.73 -49.21
C GLU A 84 8.56 -52.28 -48.40
N LEU A 85 7.36 -52.79 -48.72
CA LEU A 85 6.14 -52.56 -47.94
C LEU A 85 6.22 -53.14 -46.53
N LYS A 86 6.81 -54.34 -46.37
CA LYS A 86 7.02 -54.94 -45.04
C LYS A 86 8.04 -54.17 -44.20
N GLU A 87 9.11 -53.66 -44.82
CA GLU A 87 10.07 -52.79 -44.14
C GLU A 87 9.46 -51.43 -43.75
N LEU A 88 8.55 -50.89 -44.57
CA LEU A 88 7.78 -49.69 -44.25
C LEU A 88 6.75 -49.93 -43.13
N GLU A 89 6.06 -51.08 -43.11
CA GLU A 89 5.17 -51.47 -42.01
C GLU A 89 5.95 -51.65 -40.70
N LEU A 90 7.14 -52.24 -40.75
CA LEU A 90 8.01 -52.40 -39.58
C LEU A 90 8.44 -51.02 -39.04
N LYS A 91 8.85 -50.09 -39.92
CA LYS A 91 9.20 -48.71 -39.55
C LYS A 91 8.01 -47.91 -39.04
N MET A 92 6.80 -48.15 -39.57
CA MET A 92 5.58 -47.53 -39.06
C MET A 92 5.18 -48.10 -37.70
N ALA A 93 5.39 -49.40 -37.45
CA ALA A 93 5.16 -50.02 -36.14
C ALA A 93 6.13 -49.46 -35.08
N GLU A 94 7.41 -49.29 -35.39
CA GLU A 94 8.40 -48.64 -34.52
C GLU A 94 8.04 -47.16 -34.26
N ALA A 95 7.60 -46.42 -35.28
CA ALA A 95 7.14 -45.03 -35.13
C ALA A 95 5.82 -44.90 -34.31
N THR A 96 5.01 -45.96 -34.22
CA THR A 96 3.83 -45.99 -33.34
C THR A 96 4.17 -46.36 -31.89
N ALA A 97 5.27 -47.06 -31.63
CA ALA A 97 5.75 -47.31 -30.27
C ALA A 97 6.22 -46.01 -29.58
N ASP A 98 6.89 -45.12 -30.32
CA ASP A 98 7.29 -43.79 -29.85
C ASP A 98 6.11 -42.83 -29.59
N LYS A 99 4.94 -43.09 -30.19
CA LYS A 99 3.72 -42.30 -29.93
C LYS A 99 3.07 -42.65 -28.59
N HIS A 100 3.24 -43.87 -28.09
CA HIS A 100 2.72 -44.27 -26.77
C HIS A 100 3.56 -43.70 -25.61
N SER A 101 4.87 -43.54 -25.78
CA SER A 101 5.75 -42.85 -24.82
C SER A 101 5.42 -41.35 -24.72
N LYS A 102 5.16 -40.71 -25.86
CA LYS A 102 4.74 -39.30 -25.90
C LYS A 102 3.37 -39.09 -25.26
N ARG A 103 2.43 -40.04 -25.39
CA ARG A 103 1.09 -39.93 -24.79
C ARG A 103 1.15 -39.91 -23.25
N GLY A 104 1.99 -40.74 -22.64
CA GLY A 104 2.22 -40.70 -21.18
C GLY A 104 2.92 -39.41 -20.73
N MET A 105 3.84 -38.86 -21.52
CA MET A 105 4.47 -37.57 -21.26
C MET A 105 3.47 -36.41 -21.39
N PHE A 106 2.59 -36.42 -22.40
CA PHE A 106 1.52 -35.43 -22.56
C PHE A 106 0.47 -35.53 -21.46
N GLU A 107 0.08 -36.74 -21.03
CA GLU A 107 -0.81 -36.95 -19.89
C GLU A 107 -0.16 -36.47 -18.58
N THR A 108 1.16 -36.64 -18.42
CA THR A 108 1.90 -36.10 -17.26
C THR A 108 2.02 -34.58 -17.31
N ILE A 109 2.22 -33.98 -18.49
CA ILE A 109 2.25 -32.52 -18.67
C ILE A 109 0.87 -31.90 -18.47
N GLU A 110 -0.20 -32.55 -18.96
CA GLU A 110 -1.58 -32.13 -18.71
C GLU A 110 -1.94 -32.29 -17.23
N TRP A 111 -1.53 -33.37 -16.59
CA TRP A 111 -1.70 -33.55 -15.15
C TRP A 111 -0.94 -32.48 -14.35
N LEU A 112 0.32 -32.19 -14.69
CA LEU A 112 1.10 -31.11 -14.06
C LEU A 112 0.49 -29.73 -14.33
N LYS A 113 -0.01 -29.46 -15.53
CA LYS A 113 -0.71 -28.20 -15.84
C LYS A 113 -2.02 -28.08 -15.08
N LYS A 114 -2.80 -29.15 -14.98
CA LYS A 114 -4.06 -29.19 -14.23
C LYS A 114 -3.80 -29.04 -12.73
N HIS A 115 -2.80 -29.71 -12.18
CA HIS A 115 -2.42 -29.59 -10.78
C HIS A 115 -1.79 -28.23 -10.44
N ASN A 116 -1.09 -27.59 -11.39
CA ASN A 116 -0.56 -26.24 -11.22
C ASN A 116 -1.66 -25.17 -11.40
N GLN A 117 -2.66 -25.40 -12.27
CA GLN A 117 -3.86 -24.57 -12.36
C GLN A 117 -4.77 -24.73 -11.15
N GLU A 118 -4.91 -25.93 -10.60
CA GLU A 118 -5.64 -26.20 -9.36
C GLU A 118 -4.88 -25.63 -8.15
N ALA A 119 -3.55 -25.69 -8.12
CA ALA A 119 -2.72 -25.04 -7.10
C ALA A 119 -2.74 -23.51 -7.20
N LYS A 120 -2.79 -22.94 -8.42
CA LYS A 120 -3.00 -21.50 -8.63
C LYS A 120 -4.42 -21.08 -8.29
N ALA A 121 -5.43 -21.89 -8.63
CA ALA A 121 -6.82 -21.60 -8.29
C ALA A 121 -7.12 -21.80 -6.79
N SER A 122 -6.43 -22.71 -6.10
CA SER A 122 -6.50 -22.85 -4.65
C SER A 122 -5.70 -21.76 -3.93
N SER A 123 -4.53 -21.37 -4.45
CA SER A 123 -3.77 -20.20 -4.00
C SER A 123 -4.55 -18.91 -4.21
N ASP A 124 -5.25 -18.74 -5.34
CA ASP A 124 -6.12 -17.60 -5.62
C ASP A 124 -7.41 -17.65 -4.78
N LYS A 125 -7.93 -18.84 -4.45
CA LYS A 125 -9.06 -18.98 -3.52
C LYS A 125 -8.66 -18.74 -2.06
N GLN A 126 -7.42 -19.08 -1.67
CA GLN A 126 -6.86 -18.71 -0.36
C GLN A 126 -6.55 -17.20 -0.32
N LYS A 127 -5.90 -16.63 -1.33
CA LYS A 127 -5.70 -15.17 -1.46
C LYS A 127 -7.01 -14.39 -1.50
N ARG A 128 -8.05 -14.93 -2.14
CA ARG A 128 -9.42 -14.36 -2.09
C ARG A 128 -10.11 -14.58 -0.74
N ARG A 129 -9.66 -15.49 0.12
CA ARG A 129 -10.13 -15.58 1.52
C ARG A 129 -9.38 -14.63 2.46
N HIS A 130 -8.17 -14.20 2.10
CA HIS A 130 -7.35 -13.24 2.85
C HIS A 130 -7.47 -11.79 2.39
N SER A 131 -8.44 -11.43 1.54
CA SER A 131 -8.72 -10.01 1.33
C SER A 131 -9.23 -9.44 2.65
N ASN A 132 -8.38 -8.64 3.30
CA ASN A 132 -8.63 -8.00 4.58
C ASN A 132 -10.08 -7.57 4.70
N SER A 133 -10.80 -8.09 5.70
CA SER A 133 -12.23 -7.81 5.88
C SER A 133 -12.50 -6.32 6.05
N VAL A 134 -11.51 -5.54 6.50
CA VAL A 134 -11.51 -4.07 6.46
C VAL A 134 -11.67 -3.53 5.04
N VAL A 135 -10.86 -3.99 4.08
CA VAL A 135 -10.92 -3.55 2.67
C VAL A 135 -12.29 -3.90 2.08
N ARG A 136 -12.82 -5.09 2.38
CA ARG A 136 -14.17 -5.48 1.95
C ARG A 136 -15.25 -4.64 2.62
N SER A 137 -15.14 -4.39 3.92
CA SER A 137 -16.08 -3.58 4.69
C SER A 137 -16.13 -2.14 4.18
N VAL A 138 -14.98 -1.55 3.87
CA VAL A 138 -14.90 -0.21 3.27
C VAL A 138 -15.51 -0.21 1.87
N LEU A 139 -15.18 -1.18 1.01
CA LEU A 139 -15.78 -1.27 -0.34
C LEU A 139 -17.29 -1.55 -0.30
N ASP A 140 -17.75 -2.43 0.58
CA ASP A 140 -19.18 -2.71 0.77
C ASP A 140 -19.92 -1.48 1.28
N PHE A 141 -19.27 -0.63 2.07
CA PHE A 141 -19.83 0.63 2.52
C PHE A 141 -20.02 1.62 1.36
N PHE A 142 -19.05 1.72 0.44
CA PHE A 142 -19.22 2.49 -0.80
C PHE A 142 -20.36 1.93 -1.66
N HIS A 143 -20.49 0.60 -1.76
CA HIS A 143 -21.56 -0.04 -2.54
C HIS A 143 -22.95 0.05 -1.90
N ARG A 144 -23.03 0.25 -0.58
CA ARG A 144 -24.29 0.41 0.16
C ARG A 144 -24.77 1.86 0.22
N SER A 145 -23.93 2.82 -0.18
CA SER A 145 -24.31 4.23 -0.17
C SER A 145 -25.51 4.43 -1.11
N PRO A 146 -26.69 4.85 -0.60
CA PRO A 146 -27.85 5.04 -1.43
C PRO A 146 -27.55 6.16 -2.43
N LYS A 147 -27.80 5.89 -3.72
CA LYS A 147 -27.87 6.90 -4.78
C LYS A 147 -29.06 7.83 -4.52
N ASN A 148 -28.99 8.66 -3.49
CA ASN A 148 -30.06 9.57 -3.11
C ASN A 148 -29.72 11.00 -3.57
N GLU A 149 -30.41 11.37 -4.65
CA GLU A 149 -30.99 12.69 -4.91
C GLU A 149 -30.15 13.92 -4.49
N GLN A 150 -29.15 14.25 -5.30
CA GLN A 150 -28.69 15.63 -5.48
C GLN A 150 -29.82 16.42 -6.15
N ASN A 151 -30.74 16.92 -5.34
CA ASN A 151 -31.70 17.96 -5.70
C ASN A 151 -31.69 18.99 -4.58
N ASN A 152 -30.74 19.92 -4.61
CA ASN A 152 -30.93 21.32 -4.27
C ASN A 152 -29.64 22.11 -4.50
N SER A 153 -29.64 22.85 -5.59
CA SER A 153 -28.76 23.97 -5.87
C SER A 153 -28.86 25.03 -4.77
N ASN A 154 -27.86 25.10 -3.90
CA ASN A 154 -27.40 26.31 -3.22
C ASN A 154 -25.87 26.23 -3.19
N GLU A 155 -25.22 27.09 -3.96
CA GLU A 155 -23.80 27.05 -4.35
C GLU A 155 -22.79 27.37 -3.23
N ASP A 156 -23.18 27.35 -1.95
CA ASP A 156 -22.28 27.75 -0.83
C ASP A 156 -22.10 26.69 0.27
N ASN A 157 -22.70 25.50 0.16
CA ASN A 157 -22.63 24.47 1.21
C ASN A 157 -21.77 23.28 0.78
N ALA A 158 -20.46 23.50 0.63
CA ALA A 158 -19.54 22.37 0.59
C ALA A 158 -19.71 21.54 1.88
N PRO A 159 -19.71 20.20 1.79
CA PRO A 159 -19.95 19.32 2.95
C PRO A 159 -18.87 19.53 4.01
N GLN A 160 -19.25 19.86 5.25
CA GLN A 160 -18.30 20.14 6.34
C GLN A 160 -18.44 19.14 7.48
N LEU A 161 -17.30 18.78 8.07
CA LEU A 161 -17.26 18.12 9.38
C LEU A 161 -17.76 19.10 10.45
N GLN A 162 -18.58 18.61 11.37
CA GLN A 162 -19.13 19.43 12.45
C GLN A 162 -18.49 19.04 13.78
N SER A 163 -18.26 20.02 14.66
CA SER A 163 -17.89 19.71 16.05
C SER A 163 -18.98 18.87 16.74
N PRO A 164 -18.64 17.83 17.50
CA PRO A 164 -17.29 17.39 17.90
C PRO A 164 -16.80 16.12 17.15
N TRP A 165 -16.96 16.06 15.82
CA TRP A 165 -16.62 14.88 15.00
C TRP A 165 -15.20 14.35 15.29
N GLY A 166 -15.09 13.04 15.52
CA GLY A 166 -13.83 12.33 15.66
C GLY A 166 -13.06 12.56 16.98
N GLN A 167 -13.32 13.64 17.73
CA GLN A 167 -12.61 13.95 18.98
C GLN A 167 -12.76 12.84 20.03
N ALA A 168 -13.95 12.22 20.14
CA ALA A 168 -14.19 11.13 21.08
C ALA A 168 -13.40 9.86 20.73
N ALA A 169 -13.33 9.51 19.45
CA ALA A 169 -12.60 8.34 18.95
C ALA A 169 -11.08 8.54 19.10
N LEU A 170 -10.58 9.73 18.77
CA LEU A 170 -9.15 10.09 18.84
C LEU A 170 -8.69 10.41 20.27
N LYS A 171 -9.63 10.67 21.20
CA LYS A 171 -9.37 11.08 22.59
C LYS A 171 -8.47 12.31 22.68
N CYS A 172 -8.69 13.27 21.79
CA CYS A 172 -7.92 14.51 21.69
C CYS A 172 -8.82 15.73 21.83
N GLU A 173 -8.21 16.88 22.07
CA GLU A 173 -8.91 18.16 22.03
C GLU A 173 -8.97 18.69 20.59
N TRP A 174 -9.85 19.67 20.33
CA TRP A 174 -10.00 20.25 18.99
C TRP A 174 -8.68 20.80 18.38
N PRO A 175 -7.74 21.45 19.11
CA PRO A 175 -6.53 21.99 18.48
C PRO A 175 -5.58 20.89 18.00
N GLU A 176 -5.70 19.68 18.57
CA GLU A 176 -4.89 18.52 18.26
C GLU A 176 -5.48 17.69 17.11
N LEU A 177 -6.76 17.93 16.77
CA LEU A 177 -7.60 17.04 15.95
C LEU A 177 -6.95 16.70 14.60
N GLY A 178 -6.63 17.69 13.77
CA GLY A 178 -6.14 17.42 12.43
C GLY A 178 -4.82 16.65 12.40
N PHE A 179 -3.87 17.00 13.26
CA PHE A 179 -2.58 16.27 13.34
C PHE A 179 -2.77 14.87 13.93
N THR A 180 -3.61 14.72 14.95
CA THR A 180 -3.89 13.42 15.57
C THR A 180 -4.58 12.47 14.59
N LEU A 181 -5.55 12.97 13.81
CA LEU A 181 -6.22 12.20 12.76
C LEU A 181 -5.22 11.72 11.70
N LEU A 182 -4.39 12.62 11.16
CA LEU A 182 -3.42 12.25 10.12
C LEU A 182 -2.37 11.26 10.64
N ASN A 183 -1.94 11.41 11.90
CA ASN A 183 -1.02 10.48 12.55
C ASN A 183 -1.64 9.09 12.75
N GLN A 184 -2.96 8.99 12.87
CA GLN A 184 -3.65 7.74 13.15
C GLN A 184 -3.42 6.66 12.09
N ALA A 185 -3.22 7.06 10.82
CA ALA A 185 -2.85 6.14 9.75
C ALA A 185 -1.49 5.47 10.01
N LEU A 186 -0.54 6.19 10.60
CA LEU A 186 0.78 5.65 10.95
C LEU A 186 0.71 4.81 12.22
N VAL A 187 -0.05 5.28 13.22
CA VAL A 187 -0.20 4.57 14.51
C VAL A 187 -0.87 3.20 14.34
N ASP A 188 -1.89 3.08 13.47
CA ASP A 188 -2.51 1.77 13.19
C ASP A 188 -1.51 0.79 12.56
N ASP A 189 -0.64 1.29 11.67
CA ASP A 189 0.38 0.49 11.00
C ASP A 189 1.51 0.07 11.95
N THR A 190 1.99 0.98 12.83
CA THR A 190 3.02 0.64 13.84
C THR A 190 2.49 -0.39 14.84
N GLU A 191 1.24 -0.24 15.29
CA GLU A 191 0.61 -1.16 16.22
C GLU A 191 0.44 -2.55 15.63
N ARG A 192 0.07 -2.65 14.34
CA ARG A 192 -0.01 -3.93 13.63
C ARG A 192 1.33 -4.66 13.60
N VAL A 193 2.43 -3.95 13.34
CA VAL A 193 3.76 -4.55 13.33
C VAL A 193 4.23 -4.86 14.75
N ARG A 194 3.91 -4.02 15.74
CA ARG A 194 4.21 -4.29 17.16
C ARG A 194 3.60 -5.62 17.60
N GLN A 195 2.35 -5.89 17.23
CA GLN A 195 1.69 -7.17 17.51
C GLN A 195 2.39 -8.36 16.83
N VAL A 196 2.90 -8.19 15.60
CA VAL A 196 3.75 -9.21 14.94
C VAL A 196 5.05 -9.45 15.73
N MET A 197 5.65 -8.41 16.29
CA MET A 197 6.87 -8.54 17.11
C MET A 197 6.59 -9.22 18.46
N GLU A 198 5.46 -8.89 19.11
CA GLU A 198 5.04 -9.46 20.39
C GLU A 198 4.62 -10.93 20.29
N SER A 199 4.02 -11.31 19.16
CA SER A 199 3.62 -12.70 18.87
C SER A 199 4.79 -13.64 18.56
N GLU A 200 6.04 -13.16 18.62
CA GLU A 200 7.23 -13.95 18.37
C GLU A 200 7.29 -14.57 16.95
N GLU A 201 6.47 -14.07 16.01
CA GLU A 201 6.40 -14.63 14.66
C GLU A 201 7.66 -14.33 13.83
N LEU A 202 8.37 -13.23 14.14
CA LEU A 202 9.62 -12.86 13.48
C LEU A 202 10.71 -13.93 13.60
N TRP A 203 10.73 -14.71 14.69
CA TRP A 203 11.77 -15.72 14.93
C TRP A 203 11.67 -16.91 13.99
N SER A 204 10.43 -17.28 13.63
CA SER A 204 10.14 -18.39 12.73
C SER A 204 9.89 -17.95 11.29
N ALA A 205 9.96 -16.64 11.03
CA ALA A 205 9.65 -16.03 9.76
C ALA A 205 10.57 -16.54 8.64
N SER A 206 9.97 -16.85 7.49
CA SER A 206 10.74 -17.27 6.32
C SER A 206 11.59 -16.09 5.79
N PRO A 207 12.66 -16.37 5.03
CA PRO A 207 13.41 -15.32 4.34
C PRO A 207 12.53 -14.44 3.45
N HIS A 208 11.43 -15.00 2.91
CA HIS A 208 10.48 -14.24 2.11
C HIS A 208 9.68 -13.24 2.95
N ALA A 209 9.16 -13.67 4.10
CA ALA A 209 8.47 -12.82 5.07
C ALA A 209 9.33 -11.62 5.49
N ILE A 210 10.61 -11.87 5.72
CA ILE A 210 11.58 -10.84 6.13
C ILE A 210 11.82 -9.82 5.02
N ILE A 211 11.90 -10.28 3.76
CA ILE A 211 11.98 -9.37 2.60
C ILE A 211 10.68 -8.59 2.43
N ALA A 212 9.53 -9.20 2.71
CA ALA A 212 8.24 -8.52 2.68
C ALA A 212 8.14 -7.44 3.77
N LEU A 213 8.59 -7.73 4.99
CA LEU A 213 8.72 -6.76 6.09
C LEU A 213 9.64 -5.60 5.71
N ALA A 214 10.77 -5.87 5.07
CA ALA A 214 11.65 -4.81 4.58
C ALA A 214 10.98 -3.90 3.54
N LYS A 215 10.21 -4.49 2.62
CA LYS A 215 9.42 -3.72 1.64
C LYS A 215 8.32 -2.92 2.34
N TRP A 216 7.71 -3.50 3.38
CA TRP A 216 6.71 -2.83 4.19
C TRP A 216 7.32 -1.61 4.90
N LEU A 217 8.48 -1.74 5.53
CA LEU A 217 9.19 -0.64 6.21
C LEU A 217 9.50 0.52 5.26
N ARG A 218 9.92 0.21 4.02
CA ARG A 218 10.15 1.25 2.99
C ARG A 218 8.86 1.95 2.57
N ARG A 219 7.77 1.21 2.39
CA ARG A 219 6.46 1.80 2.08
C ARG A 219 5.90 2.61 3.25
N PHE A 220 6.16 2.14 4.47
CA PHE A 220 5.80 2.88 5.68
C PHE A 220 6.54 4.23 5.73
N ASP A 221 7.82 4.28 5.35
CA ASP A 221 8.56 5.55 5.21
C ASP A 221 7.94 6.47 4.15
N GLU A 222 7.52 5.93 3.00
CA GLU A 222 6.77 6.68 1.99
C GLU A 222 5.46 7.24 2.56
N ASP A 223 4.73 6.46 3.36
CA ASP A 223 3.49 6.89 4.01
C ASP A 223 3.73 7.96 5.09
N VAL A 224 4.84 7.88 5.84
CA VAL A 224 5.27 8.97 6.74
C VAL A 224 5.45 10.27 5.95
N ASN A 225 6.12 10.23 4.80
CA ASN A 225 6.30 11.41 3.96
C ASN A 225 4.96 11.93 3.39
N ARG A 226 4.02 11.03 3.01
CA ARG A 226 2.67 11.43 2.56
C ARG A 226 1.88 12.12 3.66
N VAL A 227 1.95 11.61 4.90
CA VAL A 227 1.31 12.24 6.06
C VAL A 227 1.93 13.60 6.35
N LEU A 228 3.24 13.76 6.19
CA LEU A 228 3.90 15.06 6.28
C LEU A 228 3.39 16.06 5.24
N THR A 229 3.21 15.63 3.99
CA THR A 229 2.62 16.47 2.95
C THR A 229 1.18 16.89 3.31
N LEU A 230 0.35 15.96 3.79
CA LEU A 230 -1.02 16.29 4.24
C LEU A 230 -1.04 17.25 5.43
N LYS A 231 -0.10 17.12 6.38
CA LYS A 231 0.05 18.08 7.48
C LYS A 231 0.43 19.46 6.97
N GLN A 232 1.29 19.55 5.96
CA GLN A 232 1.67 20.82 5.36
C GLN A 232 0.46 21.48 4.67
N TYR A 233 -0.33 20.72 3.91
CA TYR A 233 -1.59 21.22 3.33
C TYR A 233 -2.57 21.68 4.41
N LEU A 234 -2.68 20.95 5.52
CA LEU A 234 -3.52 21.37 6.65
C LEU A 234 -3.03 22.71 7.25
N LEU A 235 -1.72 22.90 7.39
CA LEU A 235 -1.15 24.16 7.88
C LEU A 235 -1.39 25.32 6.89
N GLU A 236 -1.43 25.05 5.59
CA GLU A 236 -1.78 26.03 4.55
C GLU A 236 -3.25 26.45 4.67
N GLU A 237 -4.18 25.50 4.80
CA GLU A 237 -5.60 25.79 5.04
C GLU A 237 -5.81 26.60 6.32
N ARG A 238 -5.12 26.22 7.41
CA ARG A 238 -5.13 26.98 8.66
C ARG A 238 -4.58 28.40 8.46
N THR A 239 -3.51 28.55 7.67
CA THR A 239 -2.89 29.86 7.40
C THR A 239 -3.87 30.79 6.71
N VAL A 240 -4.61 30.28 5.71
CA VAL A 240 -5.64 31.03 4.99
C VAL A 240 -6.77 31.46 5.93
N LEU A 241 -7.26 30.55 6.78
CA LEU A 241 -8.39 30.81 7.68
C LEU A 241 -8.05 31.74 8.85
N ALA A 242 -6.86 31.59 9.43
CA ALA A 242 -6.40 32.41 10.55
C ALA A 242 -5.78 33.74 10.10
N ASN A 243 -5.44 33.87 8.80
CA ASN A 243 -4.63 34.97 8.25
C ASN A 243 -3.29 35.14 8.99
N VAL A 244 -2.67 34.01 9.37
CA VAL A 244 -1.40 33.92 10.09
C VAL A 244 -0.57 32.81 9.46
N GLY A 245 0.69 33.10 9.10
CA GLY A 245 1.59 32.07 8.56
C GLY A 245 1.99 31.05 9.61
N TYR A 246 1.60 29.78 9.42
CA TYR A 246 2.10 28.66 10.22
C TYR A 246 3.30 28.01 9.53
N GLN A 247 4.40 27.86 10.27
CA GLN A 247 5.54 27.06 9.83
C GLN A 247 5.96 26.12 10.96
N VAL A 248 5.74 24.83 10.77
CA VAL A 248 6.18 23.78 11.68
C VAL A 248 7.31 23.02 11.00
N THR A 249 8.52 23.16 11.55
CA THR A 249 9.70 22.45 11.05
C THR A 249 10.05 21.35 12.04
N THR A 250 9.85 20.11 11.62
CA THR A 250 10.20 18.92 12.39
C THR A 250 11.40 18.21 11.76
N LEU A 251 12.34 17.77 12.60
CA LEU A 251 13.50 17.00 12.15
C LEU A 251 13.22 15.51 12.34
N TYR A 252 13.17 14.77 11.24
CA TYR A 252 12.97 13.31 11.23
C TYR A 252 14.28 12.52 11.22
N ASP A 253 15.41 13.18 11.49
CA ASP A 253 16.74 12.58 11.38
C ASP A 253 16.91 11.35 12.28
N SER A 254 16.45 11.41 13.54
CA SER A 254 16.57 10.26 14.45
C SER A 254 15.72 9.07 13.99
N TYR A 255 14.51 9.32 13.49
CA TYR A 255 13.66 8.31 12.88
C TYR A 255 14.33 7.68 11.64
N LYS A 256 14.86 8.51 10.72
CA LYS A 256 15.52 8.03 9.50
C LYS A 256 16.78 7.23 9.83
N GLU A 257 17.56 7.66 10.81
CA GLU A 257 18.73 6.91 11.30
C GLU A 257 18.32 5.55 11.86
N ALA A 258 17.29 5.50 12.72
CA ALA A 258 16.77 4.27 13.29
C ALA A 258 16.23 3.31 12.20
N LEU A 259 15.45 3.84 11.25
CA LEU A 259 14.92 3.07 10.13
C LEU A 259 16.05 2.47 9.28
N ASN A 260 17.07 3.27 8.95
CA ASN A 260 18.22 2.80 8.18
C ASN A 260 19.00 1.71 8.93
N ALA A 261 19.14 1.84 10.25
CA ALA A 261 19.73 0.80 11.09
C ALA A 261 18.90 -0.50 11.06
N ALA A 262 17.57 -0.41 11.17
CA ALA A 262 16.69 -1.56 11.07
C ALA A 262 16.78 -2.23 9.69
N LEU A 263 16.78 -1.46 8.61
CA LEU A 263 16.93 -1.98 7.24
C LEU A 263 18.31 -2.63 7.01
N ALA A 264 19.36 -2.17 7.67
CA ALA A 264 20.67 -2.81 7.59
C ALA A 264 20.69 -4.22 8.22
N LEU A 265 19.78 -4.49 9.17
CA LEU A 265 19.68 -5.74 9.92
C LEU A 265 18.75 -6.79 9.29
N ILE A 266 18.16 -6.53 8.11
CA ILE A 266 17.24 -7.47 7.42
C ILE A 266 17.85 -8.89 7.26
N HIS A 267 19.15 -8.94 6.97
CA HIS A 267 19.90 -10.20 6.78
C HIS A 267 20.71 -10.60 8.01
N GLY A 268 20.61 -9.83 9.10
CA GLY A 268 21.32 -10.05 10.36
C GLY A 268 20.52 -10.90 11.35
N ASP A 269 20.85 -10.70 12.63
CA ASP A 269 20.17 -11.37 13.73
C ASP A 269 18.73 -10.87 13.89
N ARG A 270 17.81 -11.80 14.19
CA ARG A 270 16.37 -11.50 14.29
C ARG A 270 16.04 -10.68 15.53
N HIS A 271 16.77 -10.86 16.62
CA HIS A 271 16.57 -10.09 17.85
C HIS A 271 17.00 -8.65 17.65
N GLU A 272 18.16 -8.47 17.03
CA GLU A 272 18.67 -7.14 16.70
C GLU A 272 17.72 -6.41 15.73
N LEU A 273 17.21 -7.13 14.71
CA LEU A 273 16.21 -6.57 13.79
C LEU A 273 14.92 -6.14 14.51
N GLN A 274 14.36 -7.00 15.37
CA GLN A 274 13.16 -6.67 16.14
C GLN A 274 13.36 -5.43 17.01
N SER A 275 14.45 -5.40 17.78
CA SER A 275 14.80 -4.25 18.62
C SER A 275 14.97 -2.96 17.81
N ALA A 276 15.61 -3.04 16.64
CA ALA A 276 15.81 -1.86 15.78
C ALA A 276 14.49 -1.36 15.16
N ILE A 277 13.56 -2.25 14.80
CA ILE A 277 12.23 -1.86 14.31
C ILE A 277 11.43 -1.17 15.42
N LEU A 278 11.41 -1.74 16.63
CA LEU A 278 10.70 -1.14 17.76
C LEU A 278 11.28 0.23 18.11
N GLN A 279 12.61 0.37 18.12
CA GLN A 279 13.26 1.66 18.31
C GLN A 279 12.90 2.68 17.22
N THR A 280 12.74 2.23 15.97
CA THR A 280 12.29 3.09 14.86
C THR A 280 10.90 3.66 15.12
N PHE A 281 9.98 2.83 15.64
CA PHE A 281 8.64 3.27 15.99
C PHE A 281 8.61 4.19 17.21
N GLU A 282 9.41 3.90 18.24
CA GLU A 282 9.54 4.76 19.41
C GLU A 282 10.04 6.17 19.05
N GLU A 283 11.07 6.26 18.19
CA GLU A 283 11.58 7.56 17.72
C GLU A 283 10.53 8.29 16.86
N LEU A 284 9.78 7.58 16.01
CA LEU A 284 8.68 8.19 15.24
C LEU A 284 7.56 8.71 16.16
N GLU A 285 7.06 7.89 17.08
CA GLU A 285 5.97 8.24 17.99
C GLU A 285 6.33 9.42 18.90
N ALA A 286 7.59 9.49 19.37
CA ALA A 286 8.09 10.64 20.09
C ALA A 286 8.01 11.93 19.25
N ILE A 287 8.45 11.87 17.98
CA ILE A 287 8.36 13.01 17.06
C ILE A 287 6.90 13.42 16.82
N LEU A 288 6.02 12.46 16.55
CA LEU A 288 4.60 12.72 16.28
C LEU A 288 3.89 13.34 17.50
N SER A 289 4.22 12.88 18.71
CA SER A 289 3.68 13.44 19.95
C SER A 289 4.16 14.87 20.18
N ASP A 290 5.45 15.14 19.94
CA ASP A 290 6.01 16.49 20.08
C ASP A 290 5.38 17.45 19.05
N GLU A 291 5.15 17.00 17.83
CA GLU A 291 4.45 17.78 16.80
C GLU A 291 3.04 18.19 17.24
N VAL A 292 2.25 17.23 17.76
CA VAL A 292 0.89 17.51 18.24
C VAL A 292 0.91 18.53 19.38
N ALA A 293 1.83 18.38 20.34
CA ALA A 293 1.96 19.32 21.46
C ALA A 293 2.31 20.74 20.99
N VAL A 294 3.25 20.88 20.06
CA VAL A 294 3.65 22.19 19.51
C VAL A 294 2.51 22.82 18.71
N VAL A 295 1.84 22.04 17.86
CA VAL A 295 0.73 22.53 17.04
C VAL A 295 -0.44 22.98 17.89
N LYS A 296 -0.77 22.23 18.95
CA LYS A 296 -1.82 22.60 19.90
C LYS A 296 -1.62 24.02 20.42
N ASP A 297 -0.44 24.31 20.97
CA ASP A 297 -0.12 25.60 21.57
C ASP A 297 -0.27 26.76 20.58
N VAL A 298 0.07 26.53 19.30
CA VAL A 298 0.02 27.55 18.25
C VAL A 298 -1.41 27.75 17.73
N VAL A 299 -2.13 26.67 17.46
CA VAL A 299 -3.50 26.69 16.94
C VAL A 299 -4.47 27.29 17.95
N GLU A 300 -4.34 26.94 19.24
CA GLU A 300 -5.21 27.46 20.30
C GLU A 300 -5.11 29.00 20.47
N GLN A 301 -3.98 29.60 20.09
CA GLN A 301 -3.78 31.05 20.18
C GLN A 301 -4.38 31.85 19.02
N SER A 302 -4.66 31.20 17.89
CA SER A 302 -4.84 31.86 16.60
C SER A 302 -6.07 31.40 15.84
N MET A 303 -6.67 30.26 16.23
CA MET A 303 -7.87 29.71 15.65
C MET A 303 -8.92 29.38 16.71
N ASP A 304 -10.15 29.23 16.27
CA ASP A 304 -11.22 28.59 17.04
C ASP A 304 -11.53 27.18 16.51
N GLU A 305 -12.37 26.46 17.26
CA GLU A 305 -12.77 25.10 16.90
C GLU A 305 -13.47 25.03 15.53
N ALA A 306 -14.32 26.00 15.18
CA ALA A 306 -15.06 25.98 13.92
C ALA A 306 -14.10 26.15 12.71
N GLN A 307 -13.08 26.99 12.86
CA GLN A 307 -12.04 27.16 11.86
C GLN A 307 -11.19 25.89 11.69
N GLU A 308 -10.89 25.15 12.76
CA GLU A 308 -10.17 23.87 12.64
C GLU A 308 -10.97 22.83 11.84
N TYR A 309 -12.26 22.67 12.11
CA TYR A 309 -13.12 21.77 11.33
C TYR A 309 -13.26 22.22 9.87
N THR A 310 -13.27 23.52 9.62
CA THR A 310 -13.26 24.07 8.26
C THR A 310 -11.95 23.73 7.54
N ALA A 311 -10.81 23.96 8.19
CA ALA A 311 -9.48 23.64 7.65
C ALA A 311 -9.36 22.15 7.31
N LEU A 312 -9.81 21.29 8.23
CA LEU A 312 -9.80 19.85 8.04
C LEU A 312 -10.74 19.40 6.91
N SER A 313 -11.91 20.00 6.80
CA SER A 313 -12.86 19.72 5.72
C SER A 313 -12.27 20.11 4.36
N ASN A 314 -11.69 21.32 4.26
CA ASN A 314 -11.06 21.82 3.05
C ASN A 314 -9.89 20.94 2.60
N LEU A 315 -9.02 20.51 3.53
CA LEU A 315 -7.91 19.60 3.23
C LEU A 315 -8.36 18.39 2.42
N PHE A 316 -9.42 17.72 2.85
CA PHE A 316 -9.91 16.51 2.20
C PHE A 316 -10.77 16.79 0.97
N GLN A 317 -11.49 17.92 0.93
CA GLN A 317 -12.22 18.36 -0.27
C GLN A 317 -11.28 18.74 -1.42
N HIS A 318 -10.09 19.28 -1.11
CA HIS A 318 -9.12 19.71 -2.10
C HIS A 318 -8.19 18.58 -2.57
N LEU A 319 -8.33 17.36 -2.05
CA LEU A 319 -7.62 16.21 -2.60
C LEU A 319 -8.17 15.89 -3.99
N THR A 320 -7.27 15.59 -4.91
CA THR A 320 -7.56 15.13 -6.27
C THR A 320 -7.24 13.64 -6.40
N ASP A 321 -7.82 12.97 -7.40
CA ASP A 321 -7.60 11.55 -7.67
C ASP A 321 -6.14 11.22 -8.06
N ASP A 322 -5.42 12.20 -8.60
CA ASP A 322 -4.00 12.12 -8.95
C ASP A 322 -3.05 12.31 -7.75
N ASP A 323 -3.56 12.72 -6.57
CA ASP A 323 -2.72 13.00 -5.41
C ASP A 323 -2.13 11.73 -4.80
N CYS A 324 -0.80 11.65 -4.80
CA CYS A 324 -0.10 10.49 -4.25
C CYS A 324 -0.32 10.29 -2.74
N CYS A 325 -0.76 11.33 -2.03
CA CYS A 325 -1.11 11.28 -0.61
C CYS A 325 -2.51 10.69 -0.35
N GLY A 326 -3.36 10.55 -1.38
CA GLY A 326 -4.70 9.97 -1.26
C GLY A 326 -4.72 8.52 -0.75
N VAL A 327 -3.61 7.78 -0.88
CA VAL A 327 -3.44 6.43 -0.29
C VAL A 327 -3.60 6.41 1.23
N ILE A 328 -3.44 7.55 1.91
CA ILE A 328 -3.68 7.67 3.35
C ILE A 328 -5.18 7.59 3.69
N VAL A 329 -6.07 8.05 2.79
CA VAL A 329 -7.52 8.07 3.03
C VAL A 329 -8.10 6.66 3.27
N PRO A 330 -7.82 5.63 2.45
CA PRO A 330 -8.21 4.25 2.77
C PRO A 330 -7.72 3.74 4.12
N LYS A 331 -6.53 4.16 4.58
CA LYS A 331 -6.01 3.76 5.91
C LYS A 331 -6.86 4.37 7.02
N LEU A 332 -7.13 5.67 6.92
CA LEU A 332 -8.00 6.38 7.85
C LEU A 332 -9.40 5.78 7.88
N LEU A 333 -9.99 5.47 6.71
CA LEU A 333 -11.28 4.79 6.64
C LEU A 333 -11.26 3.40 7.29
N GLY A 334 -10.17 2.66 7.12
CA GLY A 334 -9.99 1.36 7.75
C GLY A 334 -9.96 1.43 9.28
N TRP A 335 -9.32 2.47 9.83
CA TRP A 335 -9.32 2.77 11.26
C TRP A 335 -10.68 3.30 11.74
N MET A 336 -11.28 4.28 11.04
CA MET A 336 -12.57 4.89 11.39
C MET A 336 -13.67 3.83 11.46
N LYS A 337 -13.68 2.85 10.55
CA LYS A 337 -14.66 1.76 10.57
C LYS A 337 -14.64 0.93 11.85
N GLN A 338 -13.55 0.95 12.59
CA GLN A 338 -13.39 0.19 13.84
C GLN A 338 -13.62 1.06 15.08
N ASN A 339 -13.47 2.38 14.96
CA ASN A 339 -13.38 3.29 16.11
C ASN A 339 -14.41 4.43 16.12
N CYS A 340 -15.06 4.71 14.98
CA CYS A 340 -16.04 5.78 14.81
C CYS A 340 -17.43 5.22 14.52
N ASP A 341 -18.46 6.02 14.82
CA ASP A 341 -19.84 5.67 14.49
C ASP A 341 -20.11 5.77 12.99
N GLU A 342 -21.11 5.03 12.49
CA GLU A 342 -21.42 4.99 11.05
C GLU A 342 -21.72 6.38 10.47
N GLU A 343 -22.38 7.24 11.25
CA GLU A 343 -22.68 8.64 10.88
C GLU A 343 -21.40 9.47 10.70
N GLU A 344 -20.40 9.30 11.57
CA GLU A 344 -19.12 9.99 11.48
C GLU A 344 -18.34 9.55 10.23
N VAL A 345 -18.36 8.25 9.91
CA VAL A 345 -17.72 7.74 8.70
C VAL A 345 -18.42 8.28 7.44
N GLN A 346 -19.75 8.38 7.45
CA GLN A 346 -20.49 8.99 6.34
C GLN A 346 -20.17 10.48 6.18
N ALA A 347 -20.08 11.22 7.28
CA ALA A 347 -19.73 12.65 7.25
C ALA A 347 -18.34 12.87 6.62
N PHE A 348 -17.37 12.01 6.95
CA PHE A 348 -16.04 12.06 6.35
C PHE A 348 -16.05 11.71 4.86
N LEU A 349 -16.81 10.68 4.45
CA LEU A 349 -16.94 10.34 3.03
C LEU A 349 -17.67 11.40 2.21
N ALA A 350 -18.56 12.17 2.84
CA ALA A 350 -19.27 13.25 2.18
C ALA A 350 -18.32 14.37 1.72
N LEU A 351 -17.13 14.49 2.30
CA LEU A 351 -16.12 15.50 1.92
C LEU A 351 -15.57 15.31 0.51
N PHE A 352 -15.57 14.07 0.01
CA PHE A 352 -14.95 13.74 -1.27
C PHE A 352 -15.96 13.86 -2.42
N ASP A 353 -15.50 14.32 -3.58
CA ASP A 353 -16.26 14.24 -4.82
C ASP A 353 -16.33 12.78 -5.32
N ASP A 354 -17.06 12.57 -6.42
CA ASP A 354 -17.27 11.22 -6.95
C ASP A 354 -15.99 10.61 -7.56
N ASP A 355 -15.12 11.44 -8.14
CA ASP A 355 -13.86 10.99 -8.75
C ASP A 355 -12.88 10.51 -7.68
N VAL A 356 -12.73 11.26 -6.58
CA VAL A 356 -11.91 10.85 -5.43
C VAL A 356 -12.52 9.64 -4.73
N LYS A 357 -13.86 9.52 -4.61
CA LYS A 357 -14.50 8.30 -4.08
C LYS A 357 -14.19 7.08 -4.95
N ASP A 358 -14.18 7.23 -6.27
CA ASP A 358 -13.80 6.17 -7.20
C ASP A 358 -12.30 5.82 -7.06
N ALA A 359 -11.42 6.81 -6.86
CA ALA A 359 -10.01 6.60 -6.58
C ALA A 359 -9.78 5.86 -5.24
N ILE A 360 -10.52 6.26 -4.19
CA ILE A 360 -10.53 5.59 -2.88
C ILE A 360 -10.96 4.15 -3.06
N ALA A 361 -12.10 3.87 -3.69
CA ALA A 361 -12.60 2.50 -3.90
C ALA A 361 -11.75 1.69 -4.90
N GLY A 362 -11.00 2.36 -5.75
CA GLY A 362 -10.22 1.80 -6.83
C GLY A 362 -8.74 1.68 -6.49
N GLU A 363 -7.96 2.65 -6.96
CA GLU A 363 -6.51 2.60 -6.96
C GLU A 363 -5.91 2.69 -5.56
N TRP A 364 -6.34 3.65 -4.76
CA TRP A 364 -5.78 3.87 -3.44
C TRP A 364 -6.06 2.69 -2.50
N MET A 365 -7.26 2.10 -2.56
CA MET A 365 -7.56 0.87 -1.82
C MET A 365 -6.75 -0.33 -2.32
N ARG A 366 -6.49 -0.43 -3.63
CA ARG A 366 -5.60 -1.48 -4.17
C ARG A 366 -4.17 -1.32 -3.63
N HIS A 367 -3.68 -0.09 -3.54
CA HIS A 367 -2.38 0.21 -2.93
C HIS A 367 -2.35 -0.21 -1.46
N TYR A 368 -3.35 0.21 -0.68
CA TYR A 368 -3.48 -0.18 0.73
C TYR A 368 -3.59 -1.70 0.91
N ALA A 369 -4.42 -2.38 0.11
CA ALA A 369 -4.53 -3.84 0.17
C ALA A 369 -3.20 -4.54 -0.16
N SER A 370 -2.46 -4.06 -1.17
CA SER A 370 -1.14 -4.60 -1.50
C SER A 370 -0.11 -4.39 -0.39
N TYR A 371 -0.26 -3.29 0.36
CA TYR A 371 0.58 -2.96 1.50
C TYR A 371 0.29 -3.91 2.67
N LEU A 372 -0.98 -4.15 2.98
CA LEU A 372 -1.37 -5.10 4.02
C LEU A 372 -0.92 -6.54 3.72
N GLN A 373 -0.98 -6.94 2.44
CA GLN A 373 -0.53 -8.27 2.01
C GLN A 373 0.94 -8.56 2.28
N LEU A 374 1.78 -7.54 2.49
CA LEU A 374 3.18 -7.73 2.85
C LEU A 374 3.34 -8.35 4.25
N LEU A 375 2.33 -8.22 5.10
CA LEU A 375 2.33 -8.79 6.45
C LEU A 375 1.49 -10.08 6.57
N ASP A 376 0.90 -10.58 5.47
CA ASP A 376 0.01 -11.75 5.50
C ASP A 376 0.69 -13.00 6.10
N GLU A 377 2.00 -13.19 5.86
CA GLU A 377 2.74 -14.35 6.40
C GLU A 377 2.89 -14.28 7.93
N PHE A 378 2.80 -13.09 8.51
CA PHE A 378 2.78 -12.83 9.96
C PHE A 378 1.35 -12.71 10.53
N SER A 379 0.33 -13.02 9.73
CA SER A 379 -1.08 -12.92 10.12
C SER A 379 -1.72 -14.29 10.39
N ALA A 380 -0.94 -15.38 10.26
CA ALA A 380 -1.47 -16.75 10.30
C ALA A 380 -2.03 -17.15 11.68
N ASN A 381 -1.64 -16.48 12.77
CA ASN A 381 -2.18 -16.71 14.11
C ASN A 381 -3.12 -15.59 14.60
N PHE A 382 -3.48 -14.62 13.75
CA PHE A 382 -4.47 -13.60 14.10
C PHE A 382 -5.90 -14.19 14.08
N GLU A 383 -6.24 -14.99 15.09
CA GLU A 383 -7.62 -15.11 15.56
C GLU A 383 -7.95 -13.88 16.44
N SER A 384 -8.04 -12.71 15.82
CA SER A 384 -8.57 -11.48 16.43
C SER A 384 -9.40 -10.75 15.35
N PRO A 385 -10.51 -10.08 15.69
CA PRO A 385 -11.87 -10.32 15.19
C PRO A 385 -12.16 -9.77 13.78
N LEU A 386 -11.27 -9.99 12.82
CA LEU A 386 -11.52 -9.76 11.39
C LEU A 386 -12.24 -10.94 10.72
N ALA A 387 -12.33 -12.09 11.41
CA ALA A 387 -13.03 -13.29 10.96
C ALA A 387 -14.54 -13.32 11.34
N TYR A 388 -15.01 -12.41 12.21
CA TYR A 388 -16.40 -12.36 12.68
C TYR A 388 -17.12 -11.08 12.24
N LEU A 389 -17.15 -10.79 10.94
CA LEU A 389 -18.11 -9.85 10.37
C LEU A 389 -18.65 -10.44 9.07
N THR A 390 -19.56 -11.40 9.23
CA THR A 390 -20.61 -11.74 8.24
C THR A 390 -21.92 -11.14 8.69
#